data_AF-A0A432IDU3-F1
#
_entry.id   AF-A0A432IDU3-F1
#
_cell.length_a   1.000
_cell.length_b   1.000
_cell.length_c   1.000
_cell.angle_alpha   90.00
_cell.angle_beta   90.00
_cell.angle_gamma   90.00
#
_symmetry.space_group_name_H-M   'P 1'
#
loop_
_entity.id
_entity.type
_entity.pdbx_description
1 polymer ?
#
loop_
_entity_poly.entity_id
_entity_poly.type
_entity_poly.pdbx_seq_one_letter_code
_entity_poly.pdbx_strand_id
1 'polypeptide(L)'
;IGKRIVKTQVVKIDGYQAGFIDYFIRWIMRIIDVNIFMGIIGLATIGSTKNHQRLGGLASGTAVISKKNKINIKHTILEDLHEDYIPTYASVIKLSDNDVRIIKENYKRSKLTGDKKTLLTIKNKIIQVIGEEPKGSSTIDFIETIIKDYNYFTRNM
;
A
#
# COMPACT_ATOMS: atom_id res chain seq x y z
N ILE A 1 -25.77 2.27 7.88
CA ILE A 1 -24.71 2.28 8.92
C ILE A 1 -23.71 1.12 8.77
N GLY A 2 -24.15 -0.14 8.73
CA GLY A 2 -23.23 -1.30 8.65
C GLY A 2 -22.15 -1.25 7.55
N LYS A 3 -22.47 -0.78 6.33
CA LYS A 3 -21.47 -0.67 5.24
C LYS A 3 -20.29 0.25 5.56
N ARG A 4 -20.52 1.36 6.28
CA ARG A 4 -19.45 2.28 6.70
C ARG A 4 -18.56 1.64 7.76
N ILE A 5 -19.14 0.87 8.68
CA ILE A 5 -18.41 0.14 9.74
C ILE A 5 -17.49 -0.91 9.11
N VAL A 6 -17.99 -1.67 8.14
CA VAL A 6 -17.23 -2.73 7.45
C VAL A 6 -16.23 -2.15 6.43
N LYS A 7 -16.18 -0.82 6.26
CA LYS A 7 -15.40 -0.11 5.23
C LYS A 7 -15.72 -0.63 3.84
N THR A 8 -16.99 -0.82 3.50
CA THR A 8 -17.43 -1.20 2.14
C THR A 8 -18.26 -0.09 1.52
N GLN A 9 -18.16 0.06 0.20
CA GLN A 9 -18.91 1.05 -0.57
C GLN A 9 -19.51 0.43 -1.84
N VAL A 10 -20.66 0.97 -2.26
CA VAL A 10 -21.26 0.66 -3.56
C VAL A 10 -20.66 1.58 -4.63
N VAL A 11 -20.19 1.00 -5.73
CA VAL A 11 -19.66 1.72 -6.90
C VAL A 11 -20.20 1.08 -8.18
N LYS A 12 -20.23 1.83 -9.28
CA LYS A 12 -20.51 1.27 -10.60
C LYS A 12 -19.38 0.33 -11.01
N ILE A 13 -19.69 -0.62 -11.89
CA ILE A 13 -18.67 -1.52 -12.45
C ILE A 13 -17.56 -0.73 -13.15
N ASP A 14 -17.91 0.41 -13.74
CA ASP A 14 -16.97 1.32 -14.40
C ASP A 14 -16.16 2.20 -13.43
N GLY A 15 -16.27 1.97 -12.12
CA GLY A 15 -15.51 2.68 -11.08
C GLY A 15 -16.09 4.01 -10.60
N TYR A 16 -17.12 4.53 -11.29
CA TYR A 16 -17.82 5.74 -10.86
C TYR A 16 -18.62 5.55 -9.56
N GLN A 17 -18.87 6.65 -8.86
CA GLN A 17 -19.73 6.65 -7.67
C GLN A 17 -21.17 6.31 -8.06
N ALA A 18 -21.82 5.44 -7.27
CA ALA A 18 -23.24 5.13 -7.46
C ALA A 18 -24.11 6.34 -7.14
N GLY A 19 -25.02 6.65 -8.07
CA GLY A 19 -25.98 7.74 -7.93
C GLY A 19 -27.24 7.31 -7.17
N PHE A 20 -28.17 8.24 -6.98
CA PHE A 20 -29.42 7.96 -6.26
C PHE A 20 -30.26 6.86 -6.93
N ILE A 21 -30.40 6.91 -8.26
CA ILE A 21 -31.18 5.94 -9.04
C ILE A 21 -30.65 4.52 -8.85
N ASP A 22 -29.32 4.36 -8.76
CA ASP A 22 -28.68 3.07 -8.54
C ASP A 22 -29.09 2.46 -7.18
N TYR A 23 -29.17 3.28 -6.13
CA TYR A 23 -29.66 2.82 -4.82
C TYR A 23 -31.16 2.53 -4.85
N PHE A 24 -31.94 3.33 -5.57
CA PHE A 24 -33.38 3.14 -5.71
C PHE A 24 -33.73 1.82 -6.41
N ILE A 25 -33.08 1.52 -7.54
CA ILE A 25 -33.23 0.25 -8.27
C ILE A 25 -32.93 -0.92 -7.33
N ARG A 26 -31.87 -0.82 -6.53
CA ARG A 26 -31.51 -1.86 -5.55
C ARG A 26 -32.53 -2.03 -4.43
N TRP A 27 -33.24 -0.97 -4.03
CA TRP A 27 -34.31 -1.07 -3.03
C TRP A 27 -35.55 -1.74 -3.58
N ILE A 28 -35.98 -1.39 -4.80
CA ILE A 28 -37.11 -2.06 -5.46
C ILE A 28 -36.78 -3.52 -5.73
N MET A 29 -35.62 -3.80 -6.33
CA MET A 29 -35.19 -5.17 -6.63
C MET A 29 -35.01 -6.02 -5.38
N ARG A 30 -34.75 -5.41 -4.21
CA ARG A 30 -34.72 -6.14 -2.94
C ARG A 30 -36.09 -6.74 -2.59
N ILE A 31 -37.20 -6.10 -2.98
CA ILE A 31 -38.54 -6.65 -2.75
C ILE A 31 -38.69 -7.96 -3.54
N ILE A 32 -38.27 -7.95 -4.81
CA ILE A 32 -38.34 -9.12 -5.69
C ILE A 32 -37.39 -10.22 -5.18
N ASP A 33 -36.13 -9.89 -4.92
CA ASP A 33 -35.13 -10.85 -4.48
C ASP A 33 -35.45 -11.51 -3.13
N VAL A 34 -35.92 -10.73 -2.14
CA VAL A 34 -36.02 -11.18 -0.74
C VAL A 34 -37.44 -11.54 -0.34
N ASN A 35 -38.43 -10.73 -0.71
CA ASN A 35 -39.80 -10.95 -0.26
C ASN A 35 -40.56 -11.92 -1.16
N ILE A 36 -40.35 -11.89 -2.47
CA ILE A 36 -41.12 -12.73 -3.41
C ILE A 36 -40.50 -14.12 -3.56
N PHE A 37 -39.18 -14.18 -3.78
CA PHE A 37 -38.49 -15.45 -4.05
C PHE A 37 -37.65 -15.97 -2.87
N MET A 38 -37.90 -15.46 -1.67
CA MET A 38 -37.25 -15.89 -0.42
C MET A 38 -35.71 -15.94 -0.48
N GLY A 39 -35.10 -15.09 -1.31
CA GLY A 39 -33.65 -15.01 -1.49
C GLY A 39 -33.03 -15.96 -2.52
N ILE A 40 -33.79 -16.89 -3.12
CA ILE A 40 -33.24 -17.93 -4.03
C ILE A 40 -32.61 -17.30 -5.27
N ILE A 41 -33.30 -16.36 -5.91
CA ILE A 41 -32.79 -15.63 -7.09
C ILE A 41 -31.54 -14.81 -6.72
N GLY A 42 -31.52 -14.24 -5.52
CA GLY A 42 -30.37 -13.51 -4.99
C GLY A 42 -29.14 -14.40 -4.86
N LEU A 43 -29.30 -15.65 -4.39
CA LEU A 43 -28.20 -16.61 -4.24
C LEU A 43 -27.71 -17.12 -5.61
N ALA A 44 -28.64 -17.47 -6.50
CA ALA A 44 -28.30 -17.91 -7.86
C ALA A 44 -27.49 -16.84 -8.63
N THR A 45 -27.91 -15.58 -8.53
CA THR A 45 -27.21 -14.46 -9.21
C THR A 45 -25.83 -14.19 -8.63
N ILE A 46 -25.66 -14.30 -7.32
CA ILE A 46 -24.33 -14.19 -6.67
C ILE A 46 -23.38 -15.28 -7.19
N GLY A 47 -23.85 -16.54 -7.28
CA GLY A 47 -23.00 -17.65 -7.71
C GLY A 47 -22.67 -17.65 -9.21
N SER A 48 -23.59 -17.17 -10.05
CA SER A 48 -23.42 -17.17 -11.51
C SER A 48 -22.64 -15.95 -12.03
N THR A 49 -22.62 -14.84 -11.29
CA THR A 49 -22.02 -13.58 -11.75
C THR A 49 -20.55 -13.47 -11.35
N LYS A 50 -19.67 -13.08 -12.28
CA LYS A 50 -18.23 -12.84 -12.05
C LYS A 50 -17.94 -11.92 -10.85
N ASN A 51 -18.75 -10.87 -10.70
CA ASN A 51 -18.60 -9.87 -9.63
C ASN A 51 -19.43 -10.20 -8.36
N HIS A 52 -20.02 -11.40 -8.29
CA HIS A 52 -20.82 -11.87 -7.14
C HIS A 52 -21.94 -10.89 -6.74
N GLN A 53 -22.60 -10.32 -7.75
CA GLN A 53 -23.67 -9.34 -7.58
C GLN A 53 -25.02 -10.04 -7.43
N ARG A 54 -25.87 -9.49 -6.58
CA ARG A 54 -27.30 -9.82 -6.56
C ARG A 54 -28.00 -9.22 -7.78
N LEU A 55 -29.21 -9.70 -8.09
CA LEU A 55 -30.04 -9.19 -9.18
C LEU A 55 -30.15 -7.65 -9.19
N GLY A 56 -30.43 -7.03 -8.04
CA GLY A 56 -30.49 -5.57 -7.95
C GLY A 56 -29.16 -4.85 -8.24
N GLY A 57 -28.02 -5.50 -7.96
CA GLY A 57 -26.70 -4.99 -8.31
C GLY A 57 -26.37 -5.15 -9.80
N LEU A 58 -26.82 -6.26 -10.41
CA LEU A 58 -26.76 -6.48 -11.85
C LEU A 58 -27.60 -5.43 -12.60
N ALA A 59 -28.86 -5.25 -12.21
CA ALA A 59 -29.79 -4.33 -12.84
C ALA A 59 -29.35 -2.86 -12.78
N SER A 60 -28.69 -2.46 -11.68
CA SER A 60 -28.14 -1.11 -11.51
C SER A 60 -26.72 -0.96 -12.07
N GLY A 61 -26.05 -2.04 -12.50
CA GLY A 61 -24.65 -1.99 -12.90
C GLY A 61 -23.70 -1.59 -11.77
N THR A 62 -24.03 -1.95 -10.52
CA THR A 62 -23.22 -1.58 -9.33
C THR A 62 -22.74 -2.78 -8.52
N ALA A 63 -21.50 -2.74 -8.06
CA ALA A 63 -20.89 -3.72 -7.18
C ALA A 63 -20.57 -3.14 -5.78
N VAL A 64 -20.28 -4.02 -4.83
CA VAL A 64 -19.81 -3.63 -3.48
C VAL A 64 -18.33 -3.91 -3.40
N ILE A 65 -17.54 -2.88 -3.10
CA ILE A 65 -16.09 -2.97 -2.94
C ILE A 65 -15.68 -2.72 -1.49
N SER A 66 -14.54 -3.29 -1.10
CA SER A 66 -13.90 -3.02 0.18
C SER A 66 -12.95 -1.83 0.05
N LYS A 67 -13.10 -0.84 0.94
CA LYS A 67 -12.20 0.30 1.14
C LYS A 67 -11.14 0.04 2.23
N LYS A 68 -10.96 -1.21 2.65
CA LYS A 68 -9.91 -1.54 3.63
C LYS A 68 -8.56 -1.35 2.95
N ASN A 69 -7.82 -0.30 3.34
CA ASN A 69 -6.41 -0.18 3.00
C ASN A 69 -5.64 -1.34 3.66
N LYS A 70 -5.12 -2.26 2.86
CA LYS A 70 -4.24 -3.35 3.34
C LYS A 70 -2.81 -2.86 3.64
N ILE A 71 -2.53 -1.57 3.43
CA ILE A 71 -1.20 -0.98 3.59
C ILE A 71 -1.16 -0.28 4.94
N ASN A 72 -0.37 -0.82 5.86
CA ASN A 72 -0.07 -0.19 7.14
C ASN A 72 0.79 1.05 6.87
N ILE A 73 0.25 2.25 7.06
CA ILE A 73 1.00 3.51 6.93
C ILE A 73 1.88 3.67 8.19
N LYS A 74 2.84 2.75 8.36
CA LYS A 74 4.03 2.92 9.21
C LYS A 74 5.24 3.34 8.39
N HIS A 75 4.98 3.94 7.24
CA HIS A 75 5.98 4.72 6.53
C HIS A 75 5.80 6.19 6.83
N THR A 76 5.83 6.51 8.12
CA THR A 76 6.27 7.83 8.52
C THR A 76 7.75 7.89 8.19
N ILE A 77 8.10 8.91 7.43
CA ILE A 77 9.34 9.08 6.68
C ILE A 77 10.54 9.36 7.59
N LEU A 78 10.33 9.39 8.91
CA LEU A 78 11.29 9.72 9.95
C LEU A 78 11.25 8.60 10.98
N GLU A 79 12.32 7.82 11.03
CA GLU A 79 12.66 7.09 12.24
C GLU A 79 13.16 8.17 13.21
N ASP A 80 12.55 8.32 14.37
CA ASP A 80 12.99 9.28 15.39
C ASP A 80 14.42 8.90 15.81
N LEU A 81 15.41 9.49 15.13
CA LEU A 81 16.80 9.40 15.53
C LEU A 81 16.88 10.07 16.90
N HIS A 82 17.08 9.25 17.94
CA HIS A 82 17.45 9.69 19.28
C HIS A 82 18.58 10.72 19.16
N GLU A 83 18.51 11.78 19.97
CA GLU A 83 19.41 12.93 19.88
C GLU A 83 20.91 12.56 20.03
N ASP A 84 21.19 11.36 20.55
CA ASP A 84 22.53 10.82 20.79
C ASP A 84 23.07 9.91 19.66
N TYR A 85 22.48 9.92 18.45
CA TYR A 85 22.96 9.07 17.36
C TYR A 85 24.36 9.53 16.88
N ILE A 86 25.35 8.64 16.97
CA ILE A 86 26.72 8.88 16.48
C ILE A 86 26.84 8.29 15.06
N PRO A 87 27.02 9.13 14.03
CA PRO A 87 27.09 8.65 12.66
C PRO A 87 28.34 7.81 12.39
N THR A 88 28.18 6.71 11.65
CA THR A 88 29.27 5.72 11.42
C THR A 88 30.05 5.98 10.12
N TYR A 89 29.37 6.51 9.10
CA TYR A 89 29.91 6.81 7.78
C TYR A 89 29.74 8.30 7.46
N ALA A 90 30.82 9.09 7.61
CA ALA A 90 30.79 10.51 7.27
C ALA A 90 30.72 10.76 5.75
N SER A 91 31.19 9.80 4.94
CA SER A 91 31.19 9.89 3.47
C SER A 91 29.80 9.86 2.82
N VAL A 92 28.71 9.68 3.59
CA VAL A 92 27.34 9.70 3.08
C VAL A 92 26.93 11.06 2.50
N ILE A 93 27.59 12.15 2.90
CA ILE A 93 27.36 13.50 2.38
C ILE A 93 27.62 13.59 0.86
N LYS A 94 28.38 12.64 0.29
CA LYS A 94 28.61 12.54 -1.16
C LYS A 94 27.36 12.12 -1.94
N LEU A 95 26.34 11.57 -1.27
CA LEU A 95 25.08 11.15 -1.90
C LEU A 95 24.17 12.35 -2.12
N SER A 96 23.50 12.40 -3.27
CA SER A 96 22.43 13.36 -3.50
C SER A 96 21.15 12.97 -2.74
N ASP A 97 20.32 13.94 -2.35
CA ASP A 97 18.97 13.70 -1.83
C ASP A 97 18.17 12.74 -2.73
N ASN A 98 18.34 12.88 -4.04
CA ASN A 98 17.69 12.01 -5.01
C ASN A 98 18.19 10.56 -4.93
N ASP A 99 19.50 10.36 -4.75
CA ASP A 99 20.10 9.03 -4.61
C ASP A 99 19.59 8.35 -3.34
N VAL A 100 19.57 9.07 -2.22
CA VAL A 100 19.09 8.57 -0.93
C VAL A 100 17.61 8.21 -0.99
N ARG A 101 16.80 9.03 -1.67
CA ARG A 101 15.38 8.74 -1.92
C ARG A 101 15.21 7.43 -2.70
N ILE A 102 15.95 7.26 -3.80
CA ILE A 102 15.91 6.04 -4.62
C ILE A 102 16.35 4.83 -3.79
N ILE A 103 17.46 4.94 -3.05
CA ILE A 103 17.97 3.89 -2.17
C ILE A 103 16.91 3.46 -1.15
N LYS A 104 16.29 4.42 -0.45
CA LYS A 104 15.27 4.19 0.58
C LYS A 104 14.03 3.48 0.02
N GLU A 105 13.51 3.93 -1.12
CA GLU A 105 12.34 3.32 -1.77
C GLU A 105 12.61 1.88 -2.21
N ASN A 106 13.76 1.65 -2.86
CA ASN A 106 14.13 0.32 -3.34
C ASN A 106 14.48 -0.63 -2.18
N TYR A 107 15.22 -0.17 -1.17
CA TYR A 107 15.53 -0.94 0.05
C TYR A 107 14.26 -1.45 0.73
N LYS A 108 13.30 -0.55 0.97
CA LYS A 108 12.01 -0.88 1.57
C LYS A 108 11.24 -1.93 0.76
N ARG A 109 11.17 -1.77 -0.55
CA ARG A 109 10.50 -2.72 -1.45
C ARG A 109 11.19 -4.08 -1.38
N SER A 110 12.50 -4.12 -1.52
CA SER A 110 13.28 -5.35 -1.52
C SER A 110 13.29 -6.06 -0.17
N LYS A 111 13.23 -5.33 0.95
CA LYS A 111 13.07 -5.90 2.31
C LYS A 111 11.74 -6.61 2.48
N LEU A 112 10.65 -6.06 1.93
CA LEU A 112 9.31 -6.68 1.97
C LEU A 112 9.20 -7.89 1.03
N THR A 113 9.77 -7.81 -0.17
CA THR A 113 9.70 -8.87 -1.17
C THR A 113 10.76 -9.97 -0.96
N GLY A 114 11.77 -9.73 -0.11
CA GLY A 114 12.89 -10.66 0.10
C GLY A 114 13.88 -10.69 -1.07
N ASP A 115 13.89 -9.66 -1.92
CA ASP A 115 14.73 -9.59 -3.12
C ASP A 115 16.18 -9.22 -2.75
N LYS A 116 16.99 -10.27 -2.54
CA LYS A 116 18.41 -10.15 -2.20
C LYS A 116 19.27 -9.54 -3.32
N LYS A 117 18.88 -9.70 -4.58
CA LYS A 117 19.65 -9.21 -5.73
C LYS A 117 19.66 -7.68 -5.73
N THR A 118 18.49 -7.08 -5.55
CA THR A 118 18.37 -5.62 -5.49
C THR A 118 19.11 -5.05 -4.28
N LEU A 119 19.08 -5.72 -3.12
CA LEU A 119 19.84 -5.29 -1.93
C LEU A 119 21.36 -5.26 -2.20
N LEU A 120 21.89 -6.28 -2.89
CA LEU A 120 23.30 -6.31 -3.28
C LEU A 120 23.64 -5.22 -4.30
N THR A 121 22.76 -4.96 -5.26
CA THR A 121 22.94 -3.87 -6.24
C THR A 121 23.00 -2.51 -5.55
N ILE A 122 22.09 -2.25 -4.60
CA ILE A 122 22.08 -1.01 -3.81
C ILE A 122 23.40 -0.88 -3.04
N LYS A 123 23.82 -1.94 -2.32
CA LYS A 123 25.08 -1.96 -1.57
C LYS A 123 26.27 -1.59 -2.45
N ASN A 124 26.44 -2.26 -3.59
CA ASN A 124 27.56 -2.02 -4.49
C ASN A 124 27.52 -0.58 -5.03
N LYS A 125 26.34 -0.05 -5.33
CA LYS A 125 26.21 1.32 -5.81
C LYS A 125 26.55 2.36 -4.75
N ILE A 126 26.16 2.11 -3.49
CA ILE A 126 26.54 2.95 -2.36
C ILE A 126 28.06 2.96 -2.22
N ILE A 127 28.70 1.78 -2.15
CA ILE A 127 30.16 1.64 -2.03
C ILE A 127 30.89 2.40 -3.15
N GLN A 128 30.40 2.31 -4.39
CA GLN A 128 30.97 3.05 -5.52
C GLN A 128 30.94 4.57 -5.35
N VAL A 129 29.93 5.12 -4.68
CA VAL A 129 29.77 6.58 -4.50
C VAL A 129 30.50 7.06 -3.24
N ILE A 130 30.32 6.38 -2.12
CA ILE A 130 30.91 6.81 -0.84
C ILE A 130 32.41 6.47 -0.77
N GLY A 131 32.83 5.39 -1.43
CA GLY A 131 34.22 4.90 -1.46
C GLY A 131 34.65 4.14 -0.21
N GLU A 132 33.72 3.72 0.65
CA GLU A 132 33.96 3.01 1.90
C GLU A 132 33.30 1.64 1.88
N GLU A 133 34.02 0.62 2.38
CA GLU A 133 33.51 -0.73 2.54
C GLU A 133 32.61 -0.83 3.79
N PRO A 134 31.63 -1.76 3.81
CA PRO A 134 30.78 -1.98 4.97
C PRO A 134 31.61 -2.47 6.16
N LYS A 135 31.49 -1.80 7.30
CA LYS A 135 32.08 -2.23 8.58
C LYS A 135 31.32 -3.42 9.21
N GLY A 136 30.11 -3.71 8.73
CA GLY A 136 29.23 -4.78 9.22
C GLY A 136 29.00 -5.90 8.20
N SER A 137 28.60 -7.07 8.69
CA SER A 137 28.41 -8.29 7.89
C SER A 137 27.07 -8.35 7.14
N SER A 138 26.06 -7.60 7.57
CA SER A 138 24.72 -7.59 6.96
C SER A 138 24.56 -6.45 5.95
N THR A 139 24.22 -6.79 4.71
CA THR A 139 23.86 -5.82 3.65
C THR A 139 22.68 -4.93 4.06
N ILE A 140 21.73 -5.50 4.81
CA ILE A 140 20.53 -4.78 5.26
C ILE A 140 20.93 -3.70 6.27
N ASP A 141 21.74 -4.07 7.25
CA ASP A 141 22.18 -3.19 8.33
C ASP A 141 23.06 -2.07 7.79
N PHE A 142 23.90 -2.37 6.80
CA PHE A 142 24.70 -1.37 6.10
C PHE A 142 23.84 -0.30 5.42
N ILE A 143 22.88 -0.71 4.58
CA ILE A 143 22.01 0.23 3.86
C ILE A 143 21.18 1.06 4.86
N GLU A 144 20.72 0.44 5.94
CA GLU A 144 19.96 1.13 6.99
C GLU A 144 20.79 2.18 7.74
N THR A 145 22.05 1.85 8.07
CA THR A 145 22.99 2.78 8.71
C THR A 145 23.29 3.96 7.80
N ILE A 146 23.51 3.73 6.50
CA ILE A 146 23.75 4.80 5.52
C ILE A 146 22.57 5.76 5.42
N ILE A 147 21.33 5.24 5.39
CA ILE A 147 20.12 6.09 5.38
C ILE A 147 20.02 6.90 6.68
N LYS A 148 20.35 6.31 7.84
CA LYS A 148 20.33 6.98 9.15
C LYS A 148 21.39 8.08 9.25
N ASP A 149 22.63 7.77 8.88
CA ASP A 149 23.76 8.71 8.84
C ASP A 149 23.44 9.91 7.93
N TYR A 150 22.90 9.66 6.74
CA TYR A 150 22.52 10.74 5.83
C TYR A 150 21.46 11.66 6.43
N ASN A 151 20.40 11.08 7.00
CA ASN A 151 19.35 11.88 7.64
C ASN A 151 19.90 12.69 8.81
N TYR A 152 20.87 12.17 9.56
CA TYR A 152 21.52 12.90 10.65
C TYR A 152 22.26 14.15 10.13
N PHE A 153 23.07 14.01 9.08
CA PHE A 153 23.81 15.13 8.50
C PHE A 153 22.90 16.17 7.83
N THR A 154 21.80 15.75 7.20
CA THR A 154 20.86 16.67 6.54
C THR A 154 19.84 17.30 7.50
N ARG A 155 19.69 16.79 8.73
CA ARG A 155 18.72 17.35 9.71
C ARG A 155 19.07 18.77 10.18
N ASN A 156 20.35 19.15 10.10
CA ASN A 156 20.86 20.45 10.58
C ASN A 156 21.33 21.37 9.44
N MET A 157 21.00 21.06 8.18
CA MET A 157 21.42 21.84 7.00
C MET A 157 20.30 22.72 6.45
#